data_AF-A0A1Y3AUF4-F1
#
_entry.id   AF-A0A1Y3AUF4-F1
#
_cell.length_a   1.000
_cell.length_b   1.000
_cell.length_c   1.000
_cell.angle_alpha   90.00
_cell.angle_beta   90.00
_cell.angle_gamma   90.00
#
_symmetry.space_group_name_H-M   'P 1'
#
loop_
_entity.id
_entity.type
_entity.pdbx_description
1 polymer ?
#
loop_
_entity_poly.entity_id
_entity_poly.type
_entity_poly.pdbx_seq_one_letter_code
_entity_poly.pdbx_strand_id
1 'polypeptide(L)'
;MKPVDDKNLLIIEAIPELMEAKQKFEQFKSNDSVIFVTNTSSLPCYEIGVHVTCKDRFGGLHFFNPVPLMKLVEINGTNDKTFEDLRQFVKDIDKVGVACKDTPGFIVNRLLVPYMQEAVRMLERGDATARDIDTAMKLGAGYPMGPFELM
;
A
#
# COMPACT_ATOMS: atom_id res chain seq x y z
N MET A 1 -19.99 7.00 9.25
CA MET A 1 -20.79 7.88 8.37
C MET A 1 -21.49 6.96 7.37
N LYS A 2 -22.81 7.06 7.17
CA LYS A 2 -23.47 6.33 6.07
C LYS A 2 -23.39 7.20 4.81
N PRO A 3 -23.09 6.62 3.63
CA PRO A 3 -23.00 7.39 2.39
C PRO A 3 -24.36 7.99 1.99
N VAL A 4 -24.30 9.05 1.18
CA VAL A 4 -25.48 9.82 0.70
C VAL A 4 -26.24 9.07 -0.41
N ASP A 5 -25.56 8.19 -1.15
CA ASP A 5 -26.09 7.26 -2.15
C ASP A 5 -25.24 5.97 -2.12
N ASP A 6 -25.85 4.83 -2.44
CA ASP A 6 -25.19 3.52 -2.49
C ASP A 6 -24.72 3.14 -3.91
N LYS A 7 -24.92 4.03 -4.90
CA LYS A 7 -24.41 3.88 -6.27
C LYS A 7 -22.95 4.31 -6.36
N ASN A 8 -22.11 3.44 -6.95
CA ASN A 8 -20.69 3.71 -7.23
C ASN A 8 -19.84 4.02 -5.99
N LEU A 9 -20.05 3.27 -4.90
CA LEU A 9 -19.24 3.43 -3.68
C LEU A 9 -17.87 2.78 -3.81
N LEU A 10 -16.84 3.51 -3.36
CA LEU A 10 -15.52 2.97 -3.06
C LEU A 10 -15.38 2.82 -1.54
N ILE A 11 -15.20 1.58 -1.08
CA ILE A 11 -14.97 1.26 0.33
C ILE A 11 -13.48 0.97 0.53
N ILE A 12 -12.82 1.79 1.35
CA ILE A 12 -11.40 1.66 1.66
C ILE A 12 -11.26 1.15 3.10
N GLU A 13 -10.78 -0.07 3.25
CA GLU A 13 -10.44 -0.67 4.53
C GLU A 13 -9.04 -0.17 4.96
N ALA A 14 -8.96 0.46 6.13
CA ALA A 14 -7.73 1.03 6.70
C ALA A 14 -7.66 0.85 8.23
N ILE A 15 -7.93 -0.37 8.70
CA ILE A 15 -7.82 -0.80 10.10
C ILE A 15 -6.44 -1.43 10.36
N PRO A 16 -6.09 -1.79 11.62
CA PRO A 16 -4.82 -2.45 11.94
C PRO A 16 -4.54 -3.71 11.11
N GLU A 17 -3.27 -4.03 10.92
CA GLU A 17 -2.76 -5.17 10.13
C GLU A 17 -2.98 -6.53 10.82
N LEU A 18 -4.24 -6.90 10.99
CA LEU A 18 -4.67 -8.20 11.50
C LEU A 18 -5.57 -8.88 10.48
N MET A 19 -5.14 -10.03 9.95
CA MET A 19 -5.86 -10.75 8.89
C MET A 19 -7.33 -11.00 9.24
N GLU A 20 -7.59 -11.56 10.42
CA GLU A 20 -8.96 -11.85 10.89
C GLU A 20 -9.86 -10.61 10.98
N ALA A 21 -9.27 -9.44 11.26
CA ALA A 21 -10.03 -8.19 11.31
C ALA A 21 -10.33 -7.68 9.90
N LYS A 22 -9.35 -7.73 9.00
CA LYS A 22 -9.48 -7.23 7.62
C LYS A 22 -10.37 -8.10 6.75
N GLN A 23 -10.51 -9.38 7.07
CA GLN A 23 -11.41 -10.30 6.36
C GLN A 23 -12.90 -10.03 6.60
N LYS A 24 -13.26 -9.17 7.57
CA LYS A 24 -14.66 -8.85 7.93
C LYS A 24 -15.33 -7.86 6.96
N PHE A 25 -15.23 -8.11 5.66
CA PHE A 25 -15.93 -7.34 4.63
C PHE A 25 -17.43 -7.64 4.56
N GLU A 26 -17.88 -8.76 5.14
CA GLU A 26 -19.29 -9.21 5.13
C GLU A 26 -20.27 -8.19 5.72
N GLN A 27 -19.80 -7.26 6.55
CA GLN A 27 -20.61 -6.20 7.15
C GLN A 27 -21.04 -5.11 6.15
N PHE A 28 -20.43 -5.07 4.96
CA PHE A 28 -20.74 -4.08 3.92
C PHE A 28 -21.62 -4.70 2.84
N LYS A 29 -22.68 -3.99 2.44
CA LYS A 29 -23.55 -4.45 1.36
C LYS A 29 -22.77 -4.43 0.04
N SER A 30 -22.66 -5.60 -0.59
CA SER A 30 -22.24 -5.69 -1.98
C SER A 30 -23.45 -5.45 -2.89
N ASN A 31 -23.32 -4.49 -3.80
CA ASN A 31 -24.16 -4.41 -4.99
C ASN A 31 -23.24 -4.37 -6.23
N ASP A 32 -23.82 -4.36 -7.41
CA ASP A 32 -23.04 -4.44 -8.66
C ASP A 32 -22.18 -3.21 -8.97
N SER A 33 -22.30 -2.14 -8.18
CA SER A 33 -21.58 -0.87 -8.34
C SER A 33 -20.56 -0.56 -7.25
N VAL A 34 -20.40 -1.42 -6.24
CA VAL A 34 -19.44 -1.18 -5.14
C VAL A 34 -18.08 -1.79 -5.46
N ILE A 35 -17.02 -1.02 -5.24
CA ILE A 35 -15.62 -1.48 -5.26
C ILE A 35 -15.09 -1.51 -3.83
N PHE A 36 -14.44 -2.61 -3.47
CA PHE A 36 -13.82 -2.82 -2.18
C PHE A 36 -12.31 -2.81 -2.31
N VAL A 37 -11.62 -2.02 -1.49
CA VAL A 37 -10.17 -2.02 -1.45
C VAL A 37 -9.63 -2.05 -0.03
N THR A 38 -8.42 -2.57 0.13
CA THR A 38 -7.67 -2.49 1.38
C THR A 38 -6.44 -1.60 1.21
N ASN A 39 -6.14 -0.81 2.25
CA ASN A 39 -4.93 0.00 2.37
C ASN A 39 -3.75 -0.81 2.98
N THR A 40 -3.84 -2.14 3.06
CA THR A 40 -2.77 -2.95 3.68
C THR A 40 -1.41 -2.68 3.04
N SER A 41 -0.34 -2.75 3.85
CA SER A 41 1.04 -2.59 3.40
C SER A 41 1.81 -3.91 3.35
N SER A 42 1.28 -4.97 3.95
CA SER A 42 2.02 -6.20 4.27
C SER A 42 1.26 -7.50 4.06
N LEU A 43 -0.07 -7.47 4.10
CA LEU A 43 -0.89 -8.67 3.94
C LEU A 43 -1.28 -8.84 2.46
N PRO A 44 -1.31 -10.09 1.94
CA PRO A 44 -1.76 -10.32 0.56
C PRO A 44 -3.24 -9.94 0.40
N CYS A 45 -3.55 -9.16 -0.64
CA CYS A 45 -4.92 -8.70 -0.90
C CYS A 45 -5.84 -9.91 -1.14
N TYR A 46 -5.39 -10.94 -1.85
CA TYR A 46 -6.18 -12.14 -2.15
C TYR A 46 -6.62 -12.89 -0.87
N GLU A 47 -5.80 -12.87 0.19
CA GLU A 47 -6.14 -13.50 1.47
C GLU A 47 -7.14 -12.65 2.27
N ILE A 48 -6.97 -11.33 2.26
CA ILE A 48 -7.94 -10.40 2.87
C ILE A 48 -9.30 -10.54 2.20
N GLY A 49 -9.31 -10.58 0.87
CA GLY A 49 -10.51 -10.62 0.06
C GLY A 49 -11.24 -11.96 0.10
N VAL A 50 -10.78 -12.99 0.82
CA VAL A 50 -11.26 -14.38 0.67
C VAL A 50 -12.78 -14.54 0.83
N HIS A 51 -13.42 -13.76 1.71
CA HIS A 51 -14.87 -13.79 1.95
C HIS A 51 -15.66 -12.76 1.11
N VAL A 52 -15.00 -11.94 0.31
CA VAL A 52 -15.65 -10.98 -0.60
C VAL A 52 -16.26 -11.73 -1.79
N THR A 53 -17.55 -11.52 -2.05
CA THR A 53 -18.28 -12.18 -3.14
C THR A 53 -17.97 -11.59 -4.52
N CYS A 54 -17.74 -10.28 -4.60
CA CYS A 54 -17.43 -9.54 -5.82
C CYS A 54 -15.91 -9.44 -6.05
N LYS A 55 -15.26 -10.57 -6.30
CA LYS A 55 -13.80 -10.67 -6.48
C LYS A 55 -13.24 -9.78 -7.59
N ASP A 56 -14.03 -9.58 -8.64
CA ASP A 56 -13.72 -8.72 -9.78
C ASP A 56 -13.71 -7.23 -9.43
N ARG A 57 -14.28 -6.84 -8.29
CA ARG A 57 -14.34 -5.46 -7.77
C ARG A 57 -13.67 -5.33 -6.41
N PHE A 58 -12.72 -6.23 -6.13
CA PHE A 58 -11.86 -6.16 -4.96
C PHE A 58 -10.44 -5.74 -5.37
N GLY A 59 -9.64 -5.17 -4.47
CA GLY A 59 -8.24 -4.82 -4.78
C GLY A 59 -7.48 -4.19 -3.63
N GLY A 60 -6.27 -3.73 -3.93
CA GLY A 60 -5.43 -2.95 -3.02
C GLY A 60 -5.33 -1.49 -3.47
N LEU A 61 -5.38 -0.58 -2.50
CA LEU A 61 -5.20 0.86 -2.69
C LEU A 61 -4.34 1.41 -1.56
N HIS A 62 -3.02 1.29 -1.73
CA HIS A 62 -2.04 1.51 -0.67
C HIS A 62 -1.49 2.94 -0.70
N PHE A 63 -1.90 3.73 0.30
CA PHE A 63 -1.48 5.10 0.56
C PHE A 63 -0.27 5.15 1.49
N PHE A 64 0.53 6.20 1.36
CA PHE A 64 1.70 6.44 2.20
C PHE A 64 1.43 7.51 3.26
N ASN A 65 1.94 7.32 4.47
CA ASN A 65 1.76 8.25 5.59
C ASN A 65 2.81 9.37 5.55
N PRO A 66 2.44 10.65 5.79
CA PRO A 66 1.08 11.19 5.96
C PRO A 66 0.33 11.32 4.63
N VAL A 67 -0.88 10.76 4.58
CA VAL A 67 -1.70 10.69 3.35
C VAL A 67 -1.91 12.04 2.67
N PRO A 68 -2.18 13.17 3.37
CA PRO A 68 -2.33 14.46 2.70
C PRO A 68 -1.06 14.95 1.99
N LEU A 69 0.13 14.60 2.51
CA LEU A 69 1.41 15.08 2.01
C LEU A 69 2.00 14.17 0.92
N MET A 70 1.84 12.85 1.07
CA MET A 70 2.43 11.88 0.16
C MET A 70 1.63 11.80 -1.15
N LYS A 71 2.30 11.90 -2.29
CA LYS A 71 1.64 11.88 -3.61
C LYS A 71 1.37 10.49 -4.15
N LEU A 72 2.14 9.49 -3.74
CA LEU A 72 2.11 8.16 -4.31
C LEU A 72 0.95 7.32 -3.75
N VAL A 73 0.35 6.50 -4.60
CA VAL A 73 -0.56 5.41 -4.23
C VAL A 73 -0.21 4.18 -5.08
N GLU A 74 -0.02 3.03 -4.45
CA GLU A 74 0.13 1.76 -5.16
C GLU A 74 -1.26 1.11 -5.36
N ILE A 75 -1.56 0.75 -6.61
CA ILE A 75 -2.87 0.24 -7.02
C ILE A 75 -2.72 -1.22 -7.45
N ASN A 76 -3.43 -2.10 -6.75
CA ASN A 76 -3.62 -3.48 -7.14
C ASN A 76 -5.08 -3.70 -7.59
N GLY A 77 -5.34 -3.65 -8.89
CA GLY A 77 -6.64 -4.01 -9.45
C GLY A 77 -6.74 -5.51 -9.75
N THR A 78 -7.88 -6.13 -9.43
CA THR A 78 -8.15 -7.54 -9.76
C THR A 78 -8.41 -7.79 -11.25
N ASN A 79 -8.81 -6.75 -11.99
CA ASN A 79 -8.90 -6.72 -13.44
C ASN A 79 -8.70 -5.30 -13.98
N ASP A 80 -8.62 -5.15 -15.31
CA ASP A 80 -8.37 -3.88 -15.99
C ASP A 80 -9.43 -2.82 -15.68
N LYS A 81 -10.70 -3.21 -15.61
CA LYS A 81 -11.80 -2.27 -15.31
C LYS A 81 -11.66 -1.68 -13.92
N THR A 82 -11.53 -2.53 -12.91
CA THR A 82 -11.35 -2.10 -11.51
C THR A 82 -10.06 -1.32 -11.33
N PHE A 83 -8.98 -1.71 -12.02
CA PHE A 83 -7.73 -0.95 -12.02
C PHE A 83 -7.92 0.47 -12.55
N GLU A 84 -8.56 0.64 -13.72
CA GLU A 84 -8.77 1.97 -14.29
C GLU A 84 -9.76 2.81 -13.47
N ASP A 85 -10.81 2.21 -12.91
CA ASP A 85 -11.75 2.89 -12.00
C ASP A 85 -11.01 3.42 -10.75
N LEU A 86 -10.12 2.61 -10.14
CA LEU A 86 -9.28 3.03 -9.01
C LEU A 86 -8.23 4.07 -9.41
N ARG A 87 -7.62 3.92 -10.58
CA ARG A 87 -6.64 4.87 -11.10
C ARG A 87 -7.26 6.24 -11.35
N GLN A 88 -8.47 6.28 -11.87
CA GLN A 88 -9.22 7.51 -12.05
C GLN A 88 -9.53 8.16 -10.70
N PHE A 89 -10.01 7.39 -9.70
CA PHE A 89 -10.21 7.90 -8.35
C PHE A 89 -8.92 8.52 -7.76
N VAL A 90 -7.78 7.83 -7.86
CA VAL A 90 -6.47 8.31 -7.37
C VAL A 90 -6.08 9.63 -8.05
N LYS A 91 -6.34 9.75 -9.35
CA LYS A 91 -6.09 10.99 -10.09
C LYS A 91 -7.00 12.12 -9.62
N ASP A 92 -8.27 11.84 -9.37
CA ASP A 92 -9.27 12.85 -8.94
C ASP A 92 -8.97 13.43 -7.54
N ILE A 93 -8.19 12.72 -6.72
CA ILE A 93 -7.70 13.19 -5.42
C ILE A 93 -6.26 13.74 -5.46
N ASP A 94 -5.78 14.13 -6.64
CA ASP A 94 -4.45 14.71 -6.89
C ASP A 94 -3.28 13.83 -6.44
N LYS A 95 -3.45 12.50 -6.53
CA LYS A 95 -2.41 11.50 -6.26
C LYS A 95 -1.89 10.88 -7.57
N VAL A 96 -0.75 10.22 -7.45
CA VAL A 96 -0.07 9.50 -8.54
C VAL A 96 -0.21 8.00 -8.27
N GLY A 97 -1.02 7.33 -9.10
CA GLY A 97 -1.23 5.89 -9.05
C GLY A 97 -0.15 5.13 -9.82
N VAL A 98 0.45 4.11 -9.19
CA VAL A 98 1.33 3.14 -9.85
C VAL A 98 0.72 1.74 -9.78
N ALA A 99 0.83 0.98 -10.86
CA ALA A 99 0.26 -0.37 -10.93
C ALA A 99 1.19 -1.39 -10.26
N CYS A 100 0.65 -2.23 -9.38
CA CYS A 100 1.36 -3.35 -8.78
C CYS A 100 0.52 -4.64 -8.81
N LYS A 101 1.21 -5.78 -8.84
CA LYS A 101 0.58 -7.09 -8.59
C LYS A 101 0.46 -7.33 -7.09
N ASP A 102 -0.37 -8.29 -6.72
CA ASP A 102 -0.57 -8.67 -5.32
C ASP A 102 0.60 -9.56 -4.89
N THR A 103 1.70 -8.89 -4.56
CA THR A 103 2.93 -9.51 -4.09
C THR A 103 3.35 -8.85 -2.78
N PRO A 104 3.91 -9.61 -1.81
CA PRO A 104 4.30 -9.05 -0.51
C PRO A 104 5.14 -7.78 -0.62
N GLY A 105 4.66 -6.69 -0.03
CA GLY A 105 5.33 -5.38 -0.03
C GLY A 105 5.23 -4.56 -1.31
N PHE A 106 4.40 -4.97 -2.28
CA PHE A 106 4.15 -4.27 -3.54
C PHE A 106 5.45 -3.82 -4.24
N ILE A 107 5.66 -2.52 -4.46
CA ILE A 107 6.86 -1.98 -5.11
C ILE A 107 7.76 -1.35 -4.05
N VAL A 108 7.26 -0.35 -3.31
CA VAL A 108 8.08 0.46 -2.41
C VAL A 108 8.64 -0.38 -1.28
N ASN A 109 7.80 -1.10 -0.52
CA ASN A 109 8.27 -1.89 0.61
C ASN A 109 9.12 -3.08 0.14
N ARG A 110 8.80 -3.65 -1.02
CA ARG A 110 9.55 -4.76 -1.61
C ARG A 110 10.99 -4.38 -2.00
N LEU A 111 11.24 -3.11 -2.32
CA LEU A 111 12.58 -2.57 -2.59
C LEU A 111 13.25 -1.99 -1.34
N LEU A 112 12.48 -1.26 -0.53
CA LEU A 112 12.99 -0.49 0.60
C LEU A 112 13.42 -1.37 1.77
N VAL A 113 12.62 -2.38 2.12
CA VAL A 113 12.93 -3.25 3.27
C VAL A 113 14.21 -4.05 3.04
N PRO A 114 14.44 -4.70 1.87
CA PRO A 114 15.72 -5.35 1.60
C PRO A 114 16.91 -4.39 1.60
N TYR A 115 16.73 -3.17 1.10
CA TYR A 115 17.77 -2.13 1.18
C TYR A 115 18.17 -1.81 2.63
N MET A 116 17.19 -1.63 3.53
CA MET A 116 17.47 -1.42 4.95
C MET A 116 18.11 -2.65 5.60
N GLN A 117 17.70 -3.86 5.21
CA GLN A 117 18.32 -5.10 5.68
C GLN A 117 19.80 -5.21 5.26
N GLU A 118 20.16 -4.78 4.05
CA GLU A 118 21.56 -4.74 3.62
C GLU A 118 22.39 -3.72 4.43
N ALA A 119 21.80 -2.58 4.79
CA ALA A 119 22.45 -1.61 5.68
C ALA A 119 22.70 -2.21 7.07
N VAL A 120 21.73 -2.94 7.63
CA VAL A 120 21.90 -3.66 8.91
C VAL A 120 23.03 -4.70 8.80
N ARG A 121 23.05 -5.52 7.74
CA ARG A 121 24.12 -6.51 7.52
C ARG A 121 25.50 -5.87 7.42
N MET A 122 25.61 -4.70 6.79
CA MET A 122 26.86 -3.94 6.71
C MET A 122 27.34 -3.48 8.09
N LEU A 123 26.42 -3.00 8.92
CA LEU A 123 26.71 -2.63 10.30
C LEU A 123 27.15 -3.84 11.14
N GLU A 124 26.46 -4.98 11.02
CA GLU A 124 26.77 -6.21 11.76
C GLU A 124 28.16 -6.78 11.42
N ARG A 125 28.61 -6.64 10.17
CA ARG A 125 29.98 -7.02 9.77
C ARG A 125 31.06 -6.05 10.25
N GLY A 126 30.66 -4.87 10.75
CA GLY A 126 31.57 -3.82 11.18
C GLY A 126 32.22 -3.05 10.03
N ASP A 127 31.63 -3.07 8.83
CA ASP A 127 32.18 -2.40 7.65
C ASP A 127 32.15 -0.86 7.79
N ALA A 128 31.12 -0.34 8.48
CA ALA A 128 30.93 1.09 8.75
C ALA A 128 29.99 1.30 9.95
N THR A 129 30.00 2.52 10.53
CA THR A 129 29.05 2.90 11.58
C THR A 129 27.67 3.23 10.99
N ALA A 130 26.59 3.06 11.76
CA ALA A 130 25.24 3.41 11.32
C ALA A 130 25.14 4.87 10.83
N ARG A 131 25.82 5.79 11.54
CA ARG A 131 25.89 7.21 11.18
C ARG A 131 26.60 7.45 9.84
N ASP A 132 27.70 6.75 9.58
CA ASP A 132 28.42 6.89 8.32
C ASP A 132 27.65 6.28 7.15
N ILE A 133 26.96 5.16 7.38
CA ILE A 133 26.06 4.56 6.39
C ILE A 133 24.93 5.54 6.02
N ASP A 134 24.26 6.13 7.01
CA ASP A 134 23.23 7.15 6.77
C ASP A 134 23.77 8.36 6.04
N THR A 135 24.95 8.85 6.44
CA THR A 135 25.60 10.00 5.82
C THR A 135 25.95 9.71 4.36
N ALA A 136 26.49 8.53 4.07
CA ALA A 136 26.81 8.09 2.71
C ALA A 136 25.56 7.99 1.83
N MET A 137 24.46 7.46 2.36
CA MET A 137 23.22 7.32 1.58
C MET A 137 22.53 8.67 1.34
N LYS A 138 22.60 9.60 2.30
CA LYS A 138 22.09 10.96 2.12
C LYS A 138 22.91 11.77 1.12
N LEU A 139 24.23 11.82 1.29
CA LEU A 139 25.10 12.68 0.49
C LEU A 139 25.51 12.04 -0.85
N GLY A 140 25.64 10.72 -0.90
CA GLY A 140 26.09 9.99 -2.08
C GLY A 140 24.95 9.53 -3.00
N ALA A 141 23.88 8.96 -2.44
CA ALA A 141 22.72 8.50 -3.22
C ALA A 141 21.58 9.54 -3.28
N GLY A 142 21.70 10.64 -2.54
CA GLY A 142 20.73 11.74 -2.56
C GLY A 142 19.42 11.43 -1.81
N TYR A 143 19.40 10.44 -0.91
CA TYR A 143 18.22 10.16 -0.12
C TYR A 143 17.96 11.24 0.94
N PRO A 144 16.68 11.57 1.22
CA PRO A 144 16.35 12.57 2.24
C PRO A 144 16.69 12.09 3.66
N MET A 145 16.64 10.78 3.89
CA MET A 145 16.97 10.12 5.15
C MET A 145 17.83 8.88 4.87
N GLY A 146 18.74 8.58 5.77
CA GLY A 146 19.51 7.33 5.71
C GLY A 146 18.66 6.11 6.07
N PRO A 147 19.14 4.88 5.80
CA PRO A 147 18.41 3.65 6.10
C PRO A 147 18.16 3.46 7.60
N PHE A 148 19.05 3.91 8.49
CA PHE A 148 18.84 3.79 9.94
C PHE A 148 17.94 4.89 10.51
N GLU A 149 18.01 6.10 9.96
CA GLU A 149 17.04 7.18 10.25
C GLU A 149 15.59 6.82 9.87
N LEU A 150 15.40 5.91 8.91
CA LEU A 150 14.09 5.51 8.39
C LEU A 150 13.42 4.38 9.20
N MET A 151 14.20 3.61 9.98
CA MET A 151 13.72 2.49 10.80
C MET A 151 13.18 2.95 12.15
#